data_AF-A0A813PIC5-F1
#
_entry.id   AF-A0A813PIC5-F1
#
_cell.length_a   1.000
_cell.length_b   1.000
_cell.length_c   1.000
_cell.angle_alpha   90.00
_cell.angle_beta   90.00
_cell.angle_gamma   90.00
#
_symmetry.space_group_name_H-M   'P 1'
#
loop_
_entity.id
_entity.type
_entity.pdbx_description
1 polymer ?
#
loop_
_entity_poly.entity_id
_entity_poly.type
_entity_poly.pdbx_seq_one_letter_code
_entity_poly.pdbx_strand_id
1 'polypeptide(L)'
;MRFFDMTKLKKKTNLHHIQYKQLFNYTHFRLLDQIFAGKIRILHWFSMNCHLGDKEKWKKSKTFTCIPQGISQWLDQHSIDQWRYYLHIARSKYVLSPPGNGMDCYRTWEALYIGSIPTVMNTSINSIFQQLPVLIINNYEDLTFRLLKDFYNTTIYQKYDHRRLYIRYWQNQINSFRNSSQPIRIHYTSLKD
;
A
#
# COMPACT_ATOMS: atom_id res chain seq x y z
N MET A 1 -8.90 -5.81 15.72
CA MET A 1 -8.43 -5.52 14.35
C MET A 1 -8.52 -6.81 13.53
N ARG A 2 -9.61 -7.02 12.78
CA ARG A 2 -9.76 -8.21 11.94
C ARG A 2 -8.97 -7.98 10.66
N PHE A 3 -7.72 -8.41 10.65
CA PHE A 3 -7.01 -8.63 9.39
C PHE A 3 -7.87 -9.56 8.54
N PHE A 4 -8.02 -9.25 7.26
CA PHE A 4 -8.75 -10.08 6.30
C PHE A 4 -8.03 -11.43 6.21
N ASP A 5 -8.49 -12.38 7.02
CA ASP A 5 -7.89 -13.70 7.15
C ASP A 5 -8.36 -14.58 6.00
N MET A 6 -7.56 -14.61 4.93
CA MET A 6 -7.80 -15.46 3.75
C MET A 6 -7.88 -16.96 4.08
N THR A 7 -7.47 -17.41 5.27
CA THR A 7 -7.57 -18.81 5.67
C THR A 7 -8.92 -19.16 6.31
N LYS A 8 -9.68 -18.17 6.81
CA LYS A 8 -11.04 -18.37 7.35
C LYS A 8 -12.10 -18.65 6.28
N LEU A 9 -11.79 -18.43 5.01
CA LEU A 9 -12.64 -18.85 3.88
C LEU A 9 -12.58 -20.37 3.62
N LYS A 10 -11.66 -21.12 4.23
CA LYS A 10 -11.45 -22.55 3.91
C LYS A 10 -12.43 -23.53 4.59
N LYS A 11 -13.28 -23.10 5.53
CA LYS A 11 -13.96 -24.05 6.44
C LYS A 11 -15.47 -24.22 6.32
N LYS A 12 -16.16 -23.65 5.32
CA LYS A 12 -17.55 -24.04 5.06
C LYS A 12 -17.84 -24.10 3.58
N THR A 13 -17.72 -25.32 3.05
CA THR A 13 -18.69 -26.04 2.20
C THR A 13 -17.96 -26.83 1.11
N ASN A 14 -18.22 -28.14 1.13
CA ASN A 14 -17.84 -29.09 0.10
C ASN A 14 -18.55 -28.71 -1.20
N LEU A 15 -17.85 -28.02 -2.11
CA LEU A 15 -18.19 -28.02 -3.52
C LEU A 15 -16.90 -28.09 -4.33
N HIS A 16 -16.80 -29.23 -5.02
CA HIS A 16 -15.70 -29.67 -5.86
C HIS A 16 -15.16 -28.57 -6.77
N HIS A 17 -13.87 -28.26 -6.63
CA HIS A 17 -12.83 -27.98 -7.65
C HIS A 17 -13.11 -27.09 -8.89
N ILE A 18 -14.30 -26.52 -9.09
CA ILE A 18 -14.67 -25.83 -10.34
C ILE A 18 -14.87 -24.31 -10.16
N GLN A 19 -14.99 -23.77 -8.94
CA GLN A 19 -15.35 -22.36 -8.75
C GLN A 19 -14.24 -21.37 -8.37
N TYR A 20 -12.97 -21.77 -8.30
CA TYR A 20 -11.90 -20.77 -8.13
C TYR A 20 -11.47 -20.12 -9.45
N LYS A 21 -11.64 -20.79 -10.60
CA LYS A 21 -11.27 -20.19 -11.91
C LYS A 21 -12.27 -19.14 -12.40
N GLN A 22 -13.55 -19.25 -12.05
CA GLN A 22 -14.60 -18.35 -12.55
C GLN A 22 -14.76 -17.06 -11.74
N LEU A 23 -14.42 -17.05 -10.44
CA LEU A 23 -14.34 -15.81 -9.64
C LEU A 23 -13.11 -14.94 -10.00
N PHE A 24 -12.16 -15.48 -10.78
CA PHE A 24 -11.04 -14.71 -11.32
C PHE A 24 -11.41 -13.84 -12.53
N ASN A 25 -12.59 -13.99 -13.12
CA ASN A 25 -12.96 -13.29 -14.36
C ASN A 25 -13.26 -11.78 -14.20
N TYR A 26 -13.31 -11.27 -12.96
CA TYR A 26 -13.35 -9.84 -12.64
C TYR A 26 -12.33 -9.47 -11.55
N THR A 27 -11.12 -10.03 -11.59
CA THR A 27 -10.10 -9.75 -10.58
C THR A 27 -9.31 -8.48 -10.86
N HIS A 28 -8.76 -7.92 -9.78
CA HIS A 28 -7.70 -6.92 -9.77
C HIS A 28 -6.63 -7.16 -10.86
N PHE A 29 -6.25 -8.42 -11.08
CA PHE A 29 -5.33 -8.84 -12.12
C PHE A 29 -5.78 -8.52 -13.55
N ARG A 30 -7.08 -8.57 -13.87
CA ARG A 30 -7.59 -8.22 -15.21
C ARG A 30 -7.48 -6.72 -15.50
N LEU A 31 -7.58 -5.90 -14.46
CA LEU A 31 -7.38 -4.46 -14.57
C LEU A 31 -5.89 -4.14 -14.74
N LEU A 32 -5.05 -4.76 -13.91
CA LEU A 32 -3.60 -4.68 -14.05
C LEU A 32 -3.15 -5.17 -15.44
N ASP A 33 -3.67 -6.30 -15.92
CA ASP A 33 -3.39 -6.83 -17.25
C ASP A 33 -3.81 -5.85 -18.35
N GLN A 34 -4.96 -5.17 -18.22
CA GLN A 34 -5.36 -4.16 -19.19
C GLN A 34 -4.49 -2.90 -19.15
N ILE A 35 -4.01 -2.50 -17.97
CA ILE A 35 -3.08 -1.38 -17.80
C ILE A 35 -1.69 -1.74 -18.36
N PHE A 36 -1.14 -2.90 -17.99
CA PHE A 36 0.16 -3.37 -18.44
C PHE A 36 0.16 -3.79 -19.92
N ALA A 37 -0.96 -4.28 -20.46
CA ALA A 37 -1.12 -4.50 -21.89
C ALA A 37 -1.33 -3.19 -22.68
N GLY A 38 -1.23 -2.02 -22.04
CA GLY A 38 -1.36 -0.71 -22.68
C GLY A 38 -2.79 -0.39 -23.16
N LYS A 39 -3.76 -1.24 -22.85
CA LYS A 39 -5.19 -1.03 -23.20
C LYS A 39 -5.80 0.10 -22.39
N ILE A 40 -5.22 0.41 -21.22
CA ILE A 40 -5.61 1.52 -20.35
C ILE A 40 -4.40 2.43 -20.15
N ARG A 41 -4.55 3.73 -20.49
CA ARG A 41 -3.51 4.73 -20.27
C ARG A 41 -3.40 5.12 -18.79
N ILE A 42 -2.16 5.26 -18.31
CA ILE A 42 -1.84 6.01 -17.09
C ILE A 42 -2.31 7.44 -17.31
N LEU A 43 -3.26 7.89 -16.50
CA LEU A 43 -3.87 9.21 -16.66
C LEU A 43 -3.20 10.27 -15.77
N HIS A 44 -2.55 9.84 -14.69
CA HIS A 44 -2.08 10.75 -13.64
C HIS A 44 -0.76 10.25 -13.02
N TRP A 45 0.01 11.18 -12.46
CA TRP A 45 1.26 10.84 -11.76
C TRP A 45 0.99 10.43 -10.32
N PHE A 46 0.04 11.07 -9.63
CA PHE A 46 -0.29 10.80 -8.24
C PHE A 46 -1.77 10.53 -7.98
N SER A 47 -1.97 9.56 -7.11
CA SER A 47 -3.20 9.29 -6.36
C SER A 47 -3.04 9.82 -4.93
N MET A 48 -3.95 10.66 -4.44
CA MET A 48 -3.91 11.19 -3.06
C MET A 48 -5.30 11.32 -2.43
N ASN A 49 -5.37 11.23 -1.11
CA ASN A 49 -6.59 11.56 -0.37
C ASN A 49 -6.87 13.06 -0.47
N CYS A 50 -8.10 13.42 -0.83
CA CYS A 50 -8.57 14.79 -0.96
C CYS A 50 -8.37 15.67 0.30
N HIS A 51 -8.36 15.09 1.50
CA HIS A 51 -8.12 15.82 2.75
C HIS A 51 -6.67 16.20 3.02
N LEU A 52 -5.70 15.65 2.27
CA LEU A 52 -4.29 16.08 2.37
C LEU A 52 -4.04 17.44 1.70
N GLY A 53 -5.08 18.02 1.10
CA GLY A 53 -5.03 19.16 0.20
C GLY A 53 -5.49 20.50 0.78
N ASP A 54 -5.51 20.73 2.10
CA ASP A 54 -5.78 22.08 2.62
C ASP A 54 -4.71 23.11 2.24
N LYS A 55 -3.56 22.66 1.73
CA LYS A 55 -2.61 23.53 1.04
C LYS A 55 -3.12 23.86 -0.37
N GLU A 56 -3.56 25.11 -0.58
CA GLU A 56 -4.03 25.69 -1.87
C GLU A 56 -3.24 25.26 -3.12
N LYS A 57 -1.92 25.09 -2.99
CA LYS A 57 -1.01 24.63 -4.04
C LYS A 57 -1.46 23.33 -4.72
N TRP A 58 -1.99 22.37 -3.97
CA TRP A 58 -2.33 21.04 -4.51
C TRP A 58 -3.73 20.96 -5.10
N LYS A 59 -4.67 21.79 -4.61
CA LYS A 59 -6.07 21.83 -5.08
C LYS A 59 -6.18 22.11 -6.59
N LYS A 60 -5.24 22.88 -7.15
CA LYS A 60 -5.24 23.29 -8.57
C LYS A 60 -4.29 22.45 -9.45
N SER A 61 -3.64 21.43 -8.91
CA SER A 61 -2.62 20.70 -9.65
C SER A 61 -3.24 19.71 -10.63
N LYS A 62 -2.79 19.76 -11.90
CA LYS A 62 -3.13 18.77 -12.93
C LYS A 62 -2.37 17.44 -12.77
N THR A 63 -1.36 17.42 -11.88
CA THR A 63 -0.49 16.26 -11.65
C THR A 63 -1.06 15.32 -10.58
N PHE A 64 -1.79 15.88 -9.61
CA PHE A 64 -2.36 15.15 -8.49
C PHE A 64 -3.84 14.91 -8.73
N THR A 65 -4.23 13.65 -8.74
CA THR A 65 -5.65 13.28 -8.74
C THR A 65 -6.09 13.09 -7.31
N CYS A 66 -7.01 13.96 -6.91
CA CYS A 66 -7.78 13.82 -5.69
C CYS A 66 -8.61 12.54 -5.80
N ILE A 67 -8.44 11.62 -4.87
CA ILE A 67 -9.29 10.44 -4.76
C ILE A 67 -10.13 10.63 -3.50
N PRO A 68 -11.47 10.48 -3.59
CA PRO A 68 -12.31 10.37 -2.41
C PRO A 68 -11.77 9.20 -1.57
N GLN A 69 -11.73 9.39 -0.26
CA GLN A 69 -10.94 8.59 0.69
C GLN A 69 -10.90 7.07 0.42
N GLY A 70 -9.72 6.51 0.68
CA GLY A 70 -9.44 5.08 0.55
C GLY A 70 -10.38 4.22 1.38
N ILE A 71 -10.53 2.99 0.89
CA ILE A 71 -11.43 2.02 1.46
C ILE A 71 -11.08 1.82 2.92
N SER A 72 -12.12 1.79 3.74
CA SER A 72 -12.12 1.32 5.12
C SER A 72 -12.01 2.35 6.23
N GLN A 73 -11.91 3.66 6.01
CA GLN A 73 -11.86 4.48 7.21
C GLN A 73 -13.15 4.37 8.04
N TRP A 74 -14.40 4.61 7.55
CA TRP A 74 -15.54 4.59 8.50
C TRP A 74 -16.96 4.29 8.00
N LEU A 75 -17.21 3.54 6.91
CA LEU A 75 -18.61 3.29 6.48
C LEU A 75 -18.91 1.86 6.03
N ASP A 76 -19.85 1.25 6.75
CA ASP A 76 -20.81 0.29 6.21
C ASP A 76 -21.45 0.88 4.94
N GLN A 77 -21.54 0.07 3.89
CA GLN A 77 -22.26 0.30 2.63
C GLN A 77 -21.49 1.07 1.53
N HIS A 78 -21.36 0.36 0.38
CA HIS A 78 -21.07 0.77 -1.01
C HIS A 78 -19.75 0.23 -1.61
N SER A 79 -19.83 -1.00 -2.14
CA SER A 79 -18.76 -1.69 -2.90
C SER A 79 -18.28 -0.93 -4.15
N ILE A 80 -19.12 -0.05 -4.71
CA ILE A 80 -18.81 0.75 -5.91
C ILE A 80 -17.66 1.74 -5.65
N ASP A 81 -17.61 2.35 -4.46
CA ASP A 81 -16.56 3.33 -4.13
C ASP A 81 -15.21 2.65 -3.89
N GLN A 82 -15.24 1.40 -3.42
CA GLN A 82 -14.05 0.59 -3.24
C GLN A 82 -13.36 0.27 -4.56
N TRP A 83 -14.11 -0.23 -5.53
CA TRP A 83 -13.57 -0.52 -6.84
C TRP A 83 -12.94 0.72 -7.49
N ARG A 84 -13.62 1.87 -7.40
CA ARG A 84 -13.13 3.14 -7.96
C ARG A 84 -11.82 3.57 -7.31
N TYR A 85 -11.69 3.44 -6.00
CA TYR A 85 -10.44 3.72 -5.28
C TYR A 85 -9.26 2.91 -5.83
N TYR A 86 -9.40 1.58 -5.89
CA TYR A 86 -8.35 0.70 -6.40
C TYR A 86 -8.05 0.92 -7.88
N LEU A 87 -9.08 1.24 -8.68
CA LEU A 87 -8.91 1.63 -10.07
C LEU A 87 -8.06 2.90 -10.21
N HIS A 88 -8.29 3.91 -9.37
CA HIS A 88 -7.49 5.14 -9.40
C HIS A 88 -6.03 4.90 -8.98
N ILE A 89 -5.78 4.02 -8.00
CA ILE A 89 -4.41 3.62 -7.65
C ILE A 89 -3.74 2.93 -8.83
N ALA A 90 -4.38 1.91 -9.41
CA ALA A 90 -3.82 1.14 -10.51
C ALA A 90 -3.48 2.03 -11.73
N ARG A 91 -4.24 3.11 -11.95
CA ARG A 91 -4.05 4.07 -13.04
C ARG A 91 -3.07 5.20 -12.74
N SER A 92 -2.38 5.15 -11.60
CA SER A 92 -1.40 6.14 -11.17
C SER A 92 -0.01 5.51 -11.08
N LYS A 93 1.05 6.27 -11.38
CA LYS A 93 2.43 5.80 -11.15
C LYS A 93 2.80 5.82 -9.67
N TYR A 94 2.34 6.86 -8.97
CA TYR A 94 2.62 7.10 -7.57
C TYR A 94 1.33 7.23 -6.75
N VAL A 95 1.42 6.87 -5.47
CA VAL A 95 0.39 7.15 -4.45
C VAL A 95 1.02 7.96 -3.34
N LEU A 96 0.50 9.14 -3.04
CA LEU A 96 0.93 9.88 -1.86
C LEU A 96 0.38 9.19 -0.61
N SER A 97 1.27 8.66 0.22
CA SER A 97 0.93 7.88 1.41
C SER A 97 1.62 8.43 2.65
N PRO A 98 1.13 9.56 3.18
CA PRO A 98 1.66 10.14 4.40
C PRO A 98 1.27 9.31 5.63
N PRO A 99 1.97 9.50 6.76
CA PRO A 99 1.65 8.83 8.01
C PRO A 99 0.16 8.92 8.37
N GLY A 100 -0.40 7.81 8.85
CA GLY A 100 -1.79 7.73 9.31
C GLY A 100 -1.88 7.89 10.83
N ASN A 101 -2.62 6.99 11.48
CA ASN A 101 -2.63 6.86 12.94
C ASN A 101 -1.29 6.34 13.51
N GLY A 102 -0.39 5.87 12.65
CA GLY A 102 0.98 5.49 12.97
C GLY A 102 1.95 6.04 11.94
N MET A 103 3.21 5.64 12.03
CA MET A 103 4.25 6.08 11.09
C MET A 103 4.02 5.56 9.65
N ASP A 104 3.35 4.42 9.49
CA ASP A 104 2.89 3.92 8.20
C ASP A 104 1.38 4.13 7.98
N CYS A 105 0.91 3.77 6.79
CA CYS A 105 -0.48 3.91 6.38
C CYS A 105 -0.90 2.69 5.54
N TYR A 106 -2.17 2.27 5.67
CA TYR A 106 -2.74 1.21 4.82
C TYR A 106 -2.54 1.48 3.33
N ARG A 107 -2.68 2.76 2.92
CA ARG A 107 -2.48 3.21 1.54
C ARG A 107 -1.10 2.84 0.99
N THR A 108 -0.07 2.79 1.84
CA THR A 108 1.29 2.39 1.43
C THR A 108 1.28 0.95 0.93
N TRP A 109 0.68 0.07 1.72
CA TRP A 109 0.62 -1.36 1.41
C TRP A 109 -0.35 -1.65 0.26
N GLU A 110 -1.50 -0.98 0.22
CA GLU A 110 -2.44 -1.08 -0.90
C GLU A 110 -1.79 -0.65 -2.22
N ALA A 111 -1.06 0.47 -2.25
CA ALA A 111 -0.32 0.89 -3.44
C ALA A 111 0.68 -0.18 -3.91
N LEU A 112 1.45 -0.75 -2.98
CA LEU A 112 2.43 -1.80 -3.27
C LEU A 112 1.78 -3.08 -3.81
N TYR A 113 0.66 -3.53 -3.22
CA TYR A 113 -0.09 -4.68 -3.71
C TYR A 113 -0.62 -4.48 -5.13
N ILE A 114 -0.97 -3.23 -5.46
CA ILE A 114 -1.52 -2.85 -6.77
C ILE A 114 -0.41 -2.57 -7.80
N GLY A 115 0.83 -2.41 -7.36
CA GLY A 115 1.97 -2.12 -8.23
C GLY A 115 2.18 -0.64 -8.54
N SER A 116 1.52 0.26 -7.80
CA SER A 116 1.87 1.69 -7.80
C SER A 116 2.98 1.96 -6.78
N ILE A 117 3.77 3.00 -6.99
CA ILE A 117 4.87 3.37 -6.10
C ILE A 117 4.34 4.28 -4.97
N PRO A 118 4.26 3.84 -3.70
CA PRO A 118 3.94 4.76 -2.62
C PRO A 118 5.06 5.79 -2.42
N THR A 119 4.63 7.01 -2.12
CA THR A 119 5.48 8.12 -1.69
C THR A 119 5.20 8.41 -0.22
N VAL A 120 6.19 8.16 0.64
CA VAL A 120 6.06 8.22 2.10
C VAL A 120 7.04 9.24 2.70
N MET A 121 6.72 9.75 3.88
CA MET A 121 7.63 10.61 4.64
C MET A 121 8.77 9.78 5.25
N ASN A 122 9.95 10.37 5.30
CA ASN A 122 11.11 9.82 6.01
C ASN A 122 10.80 9.71 7.51
N THR A 123 10.85 8.50 8.05
CA THR A 123 10.58 8.20 9.46
C THR A 123 11.53 7.11 9.99
N SER A 124 11.46 6.80 11.28
CA SER A 124 12.29 5.75 11.89
C SER A 124 11.95 4.33 11.41
N ILE A 125 10.83 4.13 10.70
CA ILE A 125 10.39 2.81 10.21
C ILE A 125 10.81 2.50 8.78
N ASN A 126 11.60 3.36 8.11
CA ASN A 126 11.97 3.19 6.70
C ASN A 126 12.53 1.80 6.35
N SER A 127 13.19 1.13 7.30
CA SER A 127 13.75 -0.22 7.13
C SER A 127 12.71 -1.28 6.72
N ILE A 128 11.42 -1.07 7.07
CA ILE A 128 10.36 -1.99 6.66
C ILE A 128 10.11 -1.95 5.15
N PHE A 129 10.41 -0.82 4.50
CA PHE A 129 10.27 -0.61 3.06
C PHE A 129 11.50 -1.03 2.26
N GLN A 130 12.56 -1.50 2.92
CA GLN A 130 13.76 -1.99 2.24
C GLN A 130 13.40 -3.09 1.23
N GLN A 131 14.01 -3.03 0.03
CA GLN A 131 13.73 -3.94 -1.08
C GLN A 131 12.26 -3.91 -1.58
N LEU A 132 11.57 -2.80 -1.37
CA LEU A 132 10.26 -2.51 -1.96
C LEU A 132 10.32 -1.19 -2.76
N PRO A 133 9.49 -1.01 -3.79
CA PRO A 133 9.46 0.21 -4.60
C PRO A 133 8.74 1.33 -3.83
N VAL A 134 9.43 2.01 -2.93
CA VAL A 134 8.88 3.11 -2.11
C VAL A 134 9.74 4.36 -2.28
N LEU A 135 9.11 5.47 -2.67
CA LEU A 135 9.77 6.78 -2.74
C LEU A 135 9.68 7.45 -1.36
N ILE A 136 10.81 7.55 -0.66
CA ILE A 136 10.90 8.20 0.66
C ILE A 136 11.33 9.65 0.46
N ILE A 137 10.59 10.60 1.03
CA ILE A 137 10.85 12.04 0.93
C ILE A 137 10.99 12.68 2.31
N ASN A 138 11.77 13.75 2.43
CA ASN A 138 11.87 14.53 3.66
C ASN A 138 10.77 15.57 3.75
N ASN A 139 10.37 16.14 2.61
CA ASN A 139 9.27 17.07 2.54
C ASN A 139 8.48 16.97 1.22
N TYR A 140 7.21 17.36 1.24
CA TYR A 140 6.36 17.31 0.03
C TYR A 140 6.82 18.29 -1.04
N GLU A 141 7.49 19.36 -0.65
CA GLU A 141 8.08 20.34 -1.56
C GLU A 141 9.22 19.74 -2.41
N ASP A 142 9.81 18.60 -1.99
CA ASP A 142 10.82 17.86 -2.75
C ASP A 142 10.22 17.15 -3.98
N LEU A 143 8.89 17.02 -4.05
CA LEU A 143 8.19 16.35 -5.13
C LEU A 143 8.21 17.18 -6.42
N THR A 144 9.27 16.97 -7.19
CA THR A 144 9.46 17.54 -8.52
C THR A 144 9.24 16.49 -9.60
N PHE A 145 8.83 16.92 -10.80
CA PHE A 145 8.69 16.01 -11.95
C PHE A 145 9.98 15.24 -12.26
N ARG A 146 11.14 15.90 -12.12
CA ARG A 146 12.46 15.30 -12.32
C ARG A 146 12.72 14.17 -11.34
N LEU A 147 12.55 14.40 -10.04
CA LEU A 147 12.70 13.37 -9.01
C LEU A 147 11.85 12.14 -9.31
N LEU A 148 10.58 12.34 -9.67
CA LEU A 148 9.65 11.26 -9.97
C LEU A 148 10.07 10.50 -11.22
N LYS A 149 10.43 11.20 -12.29
CA LYS A 149 10.85 10.56 -13.54
C LYS A 149 12.12 9.73 -13.33
N ASP A 150 13.11 10.29 -12.63
CA ASP A 150 14.39 9.64 -12.37
C ASP A 150 14.19 8.41 -11.48
N PHE A 151 13.42 8.54 -10.39
CA PHE A 151 13.07 7.41 -9.53
C PHE A 151 12.34 6.32 -10.31
N TYR A 152 11.28 6.66 -11.06
CA TYR A 152 10.50 5.69 -11.84
C TYR A 152 11.37 4.89 -12.80
N ASN A 153 12.24 5.59 -13.56
CA ASN A 153 13.13 4.96 -14.52
C ASN A 153 14.11 3.98 -13.85
N THR A 154 14.55 4.25 -12.62
CA THR A 154 15.39 3.30 -11.88
C THR A 154 14.58 2.15 -11.30
N THR A 155 13.37 2.42 -10.80
CA THR A 155 12.51 1.46 -10.11
C THR A 155 12.02 0.34 -11.03
N ILE A 156 11.63 0.65 -12.27
CA ILE A 156 11.03 -0.36 -13.17
C ILE A 156 11.99 -1.49 -13.58
N TYR A 157 13.30 -1.30 -13.43
CA TYR A 157 14.32 -2.31 -13.74
C TYR A 157 14.88 -3.01 -12.50
N GLN A 158 14.52 -2.56 -11.30
CA GLN A 158 14.98 -3.16 -10.05
C GLN A 158 14.22 -4.45 -9.74
N LYS A 159 14.93 -5.42 -9.15
CA LYS A 159 14.31 -6.61 -8.56
C LYS A 159 13.92 -6.29 -7.12
N TYR A 160 12.65 -6.50 -6.79
CA TYR A 160 12.10 -6.29 -5.45
C TYR A 160 11.77 -7.61 -4.75
N ASP A 161 11.86 -7.61 -3.43
CA ASP A 161 11.47 -8.76 -2.61
C ASP A 161 9.98 -8.69 -2.25
N HIS A 162 9.14 -9.14 -3.17
CA HIS A 162 7.69 -9.17 -2.98
C HIS A 162 7.23 -10.03 -1.79
N ARG A 163 8.09 -10.91 -1.24
CA ARG A 163 7.75 -11.70 -0.04
C ARG A 163 7.45 -10.78 1.15
N ARG A 164 8.11 -9.61 1.21
CA ARG A 164 7.92 -8.58 2.25
C ARG A 164 6.51 -7.98 2.28
N LEU A 165 5.72 -8.14 1.22
CA LEU A 165 4.32 -7.69 1.24
C LEU A 165 3.47 -8.61 2.13
N TYR A 166 3.83 -9.87 2.27
CA TYR A 166 3.01 -10.87 2.94
C TYR A 166 3.38 -11.05 4.41
N ILE A 167 2.35 -11.22 5.26
CA ILE A 167 2.50 -11.41 6.71
C ILE A 167 3.46 -12.56 7.07
N ARG A 168 3.50 -13.62 6.24
CA ARG A 168 4.37 -14.77 6.47
C ARG A 168 5.86 -14.41 6.52
N TYR A 169 6.30 -13.45 5.70
CA TYR A 169 7.68 -12.97 5.75
C TYR A 169 7.98 -12.36 7.12
N TRP A 170 7.13 -11.47 7.59
CA TRP A 170 7.31 -10.77 8.87
C TRP A 170 7.19 -11.70 10.07
N GLN A 171 6.28 -12.67 10.05
CA GLN A 171 6.19 -13.71 11.07
C GLN A 171 7.52 -14.48 11.20
N ASN A 172 8.13 -14.84 10.06
CA ASN A 172 9.42 -15.51 10.07
C ASN A 172 10.54 -14.63 10.66
N GLN A 173 10.59 -13.34 10.30
CA GLN A 173 11.57 -12.39 10.85
C GLN A 173 11.40 -12.19 12.37
N ILE A 174 10.16 -12.05 12.83
CA ILE A 174 9.86 -11.89 14.26
C ILE A 174 10.26 -13.15 15.03
N ASN A 175 9.92 -14.33 14.50
CA ASN A 175 10.26 -15.60 15.14
C ASN A 175 11.76 -15.85 15.16
N SER A 176 12.50 -15.52 14.08
CA SER A 176 13.96 -15.64 14.07
C SER A 176 14.61 -14.74 15.11
N PHE A 177 14.13 -13.50 15.26
CA PHE A 177 14.63 -12.57 16.26
C PHE A 177 14.36 -13.04 17.69
N ARG A 178 13.16 -13.59 17.95
CA ARG A 178 12.82 -14.18 19.26
C ARG A 178 13.74 -15.33 19.63
N ASN A 179 14.06 -16.19 18.66
CA ASN A 179 14.91 -17.36 18.89
C ASN A 179 16.40 -17.00 19.07
N SER A 180 16.84 -15.86 18.52
CA SER A 180 18.22 -15.39 18.66
C SER A 180 18.47 -14.48 19.87
N SER A 181 17.41 -14.02 20.53
CA SER A 181 17.50 -13.04 21.61
C SER A 181 17.33 -13.72 22.98
N GLN A 182 18.15 -13.32 23.95
CA GLN A 182 17.90 -13.64 25.36
C GLN A 182 16.50 -13.12 25.76
N PRO A 183 15.76 -13.82 26.64
CA PRO A 183 14.44 -13.37 27.07
C PRO A 183 14.52 -11.95 27.63
N ILE A 184 13.71 -11.05 27.08
CA ILE A 184 13.60 -9.67 27.54
C ILE A 184 13.08 -9.71 28.98
N ARG A 185 13.94 -9.41 29.96
CA ARG A 185 13.52 -9.19 31.34
C ARG A 185 12.91 -7.81 31.44
N ILE A 186 11.59 -7.75 31.50
CA ILE A 186 10.88 -6.52 31.83
C ILE A 186 11.00 -6.34 33.35
N HIS A 187 11.86 -5.40 33.75
CA HIS A 187 11.94 -4.97 35.14
C HIS A 187 10.84 -3.94 35.39
N TYR A 188 9.82 -4.33 36.15
CA TYR A 188 8.88 -3.36 36.70
C TYR A 188 9.55 -2.65 37.87
N THR A 189 9.86 -1.37 37.72
CA THR A 189 10.09 -0.50 38.88
C THR A 189 8.72 -0.14 39.44
N SER A 190 8.39 -0.62 40.64
CA SER A 190 7.24 -0.10 41.38
C SER A 190 7.42 1.42 41.51
N LEU A 191 6.44 2.18 41.04
CA LEU A 191 6.32 3.57 41.43
C LEU A 191 6.21 3.57 42.96
N LYS A 192 7.15 4.22 43.64
CA LYS A 192 7.03 4.47 45.08
C LYS A 192 5.85 5.43 45.23
N ASP A 193 4.89 5.04 46.06
CA ASP A 193 3.71 5.82 46.46
C ASP A 193 4.08 7.20 47.00
#